data_AF-A0A7W0S376-F1
#
_entry.id   AF-A0A7W0S376-F1
#
_cell.length_a   1.000
_cell.length_b   1.000
_cell.length_c   1.000
_cell.angle_alpha   90.00
_cell.angle_beta   90.00
_cell.angle_gamma   90.00
#
_symmetry.space_group_name_H-M   'P 1'
#
loop_
_entity.id
_entity.type
_entity.pdbx_description
1 polymer ?
#
loop_
_entity_poly.entity_id
_entity_poly.type
_entity_poly.pdbx_seq_one_letter_code
_entity_poly.pdbx_strand_id
1 'polypeptide(L)'
;MHKNLRSFIEVLRRENELLEIEAEVDPYLELAEIHRCVIEEQGKALLFKNVKKSKFPVVTNLFGTARRIDLGFGKNPQELVRKAVEMVEVLLPPKPKELWNYRNLALTALKLGTKKVSKAPVLEVSQNPVNLAELPILTTWQEDGGAFITLPLVYTESASSGKHNLGMYRIQRFDERITGIHWQIGKGGGFHYHEAEKLNQSLPVTIFLGGAPAMILSAIAPLPEDVP
;
A
#
# COMPACT_ATOMS: atom_id res chain seq x y z
N MET A 1 -5.77 11.92 -9.91
CA MET A 1 -5.33 10.90 -8.95
C MET A 1 -6.12 9.62 -9.20
N HIS A 2 -5.45 8.48 -9.26
CA HIS A 2 -6.07 7.19 -9.57
C HIS A 2 -6.88 6.68 -8.38
N LYS A 3 -8.11 6.21 -8.64
CA LYS A 3 -9.01 5.72 -7.58
C LYS A 3 -8.68 4.29 -7.13
N ASN A 4 -8.03 3.51 -7.99
CA ASN A 4 -7.66 2.13 -7.72
C ASN A 4 -6.47 1.71 -8.60
N LEU A 5 -5.92 0.52 -8.31
CA LEU A 5 -4.77 -0.02 -9.02
C LEU A 5 -5.05 -0.29 -10.49
N ARG A 6 -6.26 -0.75 -10.84
CA ARG A 6 -6.65 -1.04 -12.23
C ARG A 6 -6.54 0.22 -13.09
N SER A 7 -7.07 1.35 -12.62
CA SER A 7 -6.96 2.64 -13.33
C SER A 7 -5.51 3.09 -13.51
N PHE A 8 -4.62 2.75 -12.59
CA PHE A 8 -3.21 3.07 -12.72
C PHE A 8 -2.50 2.18 -13.74
N ILE A 9 -2.78 0.88 -13.73
CA ILE A 9 -2.27 -0.07 -14.73
C ILE A 9 -2.69 0.36 -16.14
N GLU A 10 -3.94 0.81 -16.34
CA GLU A 10 -4.39 1.35 -17.64
C GLU A 10 -3.58 2.57 -18.09
N VAL A 11 -3.23 3.46 -17.16
CA VAL A 11 -2.36 4.60 -17.50
C VAL A 11 -0.95 4.14 -17.82
N LEU A 12 -0.36 3.23 -17.06
CA LEU A 12 0.96 2.69 -17.40
C LEU A 12 0.96 2.03 -18.79
N ARG A 13 -0.12 1.31 -19.15
CA ARG A 13 -0.28 0.75 -20.50
C ARG A 13 -0.31 1.84 -21.57
N ARG A 14 -1.14 2.88 -21.40
CA ARG A 14 -1.27 3.98 -22.36
C ARG A 14 0.02 4.79 -22.52
N GLU A 15 0.73 5.01 -21.42
CA GLU A 15 1.97 5.81 -21.38
C GLU A 15 3.22 5.00 -21.78
N ASN A 16 3.04 3.76 -22.24
CA ASN A 16 4.08 2.81 -22.61
C ASN A 16 5.07 2.49 -21.46
N GLU A 17 4.57 2.51 -20.23
CA GLU A 17 5.28 2.26 -18.96
C GLU A 17 4.96 0.89 -18.35
N LEU A 18 4.21 0.05 -19.07
CA LEU A 18 3.88 -1.32 -18.68
C LEU A 18 4.37 -2.32 -19.73
N LEU A 19 4.98 -3.41 -19.28
CA LEU A 19 5.24 -4.60 -20.08
C LEU A 19 4.38 -5.74 -19.56
N GLU A 20 3.60 -6.36 -20.45
CA GLU A 20 2.79 -7.53 -20.13
C GLU A 20 3.52 -8.80 -20.54
N ILE A 21 3.64 -9.74 -19.62
CA ILE A 21 4.37 -11.00 -19.80
C ILE A 21 3.33 -12.13 -19.77
N GLU A 22 3.19 -12.81 -20.90
CA GLU A 22 2.25 -13.93 -21.07
C GLU A 22 2.90 -15.29 -20.85
N ALA A 23 4.23 -15.36 -20.96
CA ALA A 23 4.99 -16.55 -20.60
C ALA A 23 4.71 -16.94 -19.14
N GLU A 24 4.65 -18.25 -18.89
CA GLU A 24 4.52 -18.76 -17.52
C GLU A 24 5.80 -18.46 -16.73
N VAL A 25 5.65 -17.87 -15.54
CA VAL A 25 6.76 -17.51 -14.66
C VAL A 25 6.56 -18.09 -13.26
N ASP A 26 7.63 -18.60 -12.65
CA ASP A 26 7.64 -19.12 -11.29
C ASP A 26 7.72 -17.98 -10.24
N PRO A 27 6.82 -17.91 -9.25
CA PRO A 27 6.96 -16.95 -8.16
C PRO A 27 8.15 -17.27 -7.22
N TYR A 28 8.74 -18.47 -7.33
CA TYR A 28 9.97 -18.84 -6.64
C TYR A 28 11.19 -18.40 -7.46
N LEU A 29 11.84 -17.32 -7.02
CA LEU A 29 13.08 -16.74 -7.57
C LEU A 29 12.98 -16.15 -8.99
N GLU A 30 12.36 -16.85 -9.94
CA GLU A 30 12.34 -16.46 -11.36
C GLU A 30 11.69 -15.09 -11.57
N LEU A 31 10.48 -14.87 -11.03
CA LEU A 31 9.79 -13.58 -11.14
C LEU A 31 10.61 -12.45 -10.50
N ALA A 32 11.24 -12.72 -9.36
CA ALA A 32 12.06 -11.76 -8.64
C ALA A 32 13.34 -11.40 -9.44
N GLU A 33 13.95 -12.37 -10.10
CA GLU A 33 15.13 -12.15 -10.94
C GLU A 33 14.78 -11.31 -12.18
N ILE A 34 13.68 -11.64 -12.87
CA ILE A 34 13.19 -10.82 -14.00
C ILE A 34 12.95 -9.38 -13.55
N HIS A 35 12.29 -9.20 -12.40
CA HIS A 35 12.05 -7.89 -11.82
C HIS A 35 13.37 -7.14 -11.53
N ARG A 36 14.38 -7.82 -10.98
CA ARG A 36 15.68 -7.24 -10.64
C ARG A 36 16.40 -6.73 -11.89
N CYS A 37 16.52 -7.54 -12.94
CA CYS A 37 17.14 -7.13 -14.21
C CYS A 37 16.43 -5.91 -14.81
N VAL A 38 15.10 -5.90 -14.80
CA VAL A 38 14.31 -4.78 -15.35
C VAL A 38 14.53 -3.50 -14.54
N ILE A 39 14.68 -3.58 -13.22
CA ILE A 39 14.97 -2.40 -12.39
C ILE A 39 16.38 -1.85 -12.67
N GLU A 40 17.38 -2.71 -12.84
CA GLU A 40 18.76 -2.30 -13.14
C GLU A 40 18.84 -1.46 -14.43
N GLU A 41 17.97 -1.75 -15.39
CA GLU A 41 17.85 -1.01 -16.65
C GLU A 41 16.85 0.16 -16.60
N GLN A 42 16.31 0.49 -15.41
CA GLN A 42 15.21 1.47 -15.25
C GLN A 42 13.99 1.18 -16.13
N GLY A 43 13.73 -0.09 -16.40
CA GLY A 43 12.69 -0.58 -17.30
C GLY A 43 11.26 -0.36 -16.78
N LYS A 44 10.30 -0.89 -17.55
CA LYS A 44 8.85 -0.70 -17.34
C LYS A 44 8.34 -1.42 -16.09
N ALA A 45 7.14 -1.04 -15.64
CA ALA A 45 6.37 -1.89 -14.74
C ALA A 45 6.06 -3.23 -15.42
N LEU A 46 5.98 -4.32 -14.66
CA LEU A 46 5.77 -5.66 -15.20
C LEU A 46 4.42 -6.20 -14.75
N LEU A 47 3.62 -6.71 -15.68
CA LEU A 47 2.40 -7.45 -15.40
C LEU A 47 2.54 -8.90 -15.92
N PHE A 48 2.79 -9.82 -15.00
CA PHE A 48 2.83 -11.25 -15.26
C PHE A 48 1.41 -11.81 -15.26
N LYS A 49 0.92 -12.23 -16.42
CA LYS A 49 -0.44 -12.76 -16.56
C LYS A 49 -0.57 -14.22 -16.16
N ASN A 50 0.52 -14.99 -16.32
CA ASN A 50 0.55 -16.42 -16.04
C ASN A 50 1.65 -16.73 -15.01
N VAL A 51 1.24 -17.02 -13.77
CA VAL A 51 2.14 -17.32 -12.67
C VAL A 51 1.86 -18.73 -12.17
N LYS A 52 2.91 -19.57 -12.09
CA LYS A 52 2.76 -20.98 -11.72
C LYS A 52 1.96 -21.15 -10.43
N LYS A 53 1.03 -22.11 -10.45
CA LYS A 53 0.20 -22.51 -9.31
C LYS A 53 -0.65 -21.36 -8.71
N SER A 54 -0.86 -20.28 -9.45
CA SER A 54 -1.68 -19.14 -9.04
C SER A 54 -2.74 -18.83 -10.09
N LYS A 55 -3.95 -18.49 -9.64
CA LYS A 55 -5.02 -17.94 -10.50
C LYS A 55 -4.94 -16.42 -10.65
N PHE A 56 -4.05 -15.78 -9.89
CA PHE A 56 -3.90 -14.33 -9.86
C PHE A 56 -2.69 -13.89 -10.67
N PRO A 57 -2.82 -12.82 -11.48
CA PRO A 57 -1.67 -12.17 -12.10
C PRO A 57 -0.87 -11.39 -11.05
N VAL A 58 0.40 -11.14 -11.34
CA VAL A 58 1.29 -10.35 -10.49
C VAL A 58 1.70 -9.09 -11.22
N VAL A 59 1.52 -7.94 -10.57
CA VAL A 59 2.10 -6.67 -11.04
C VAL A 59 3.24 -6.26 -10.13
N THR A 60 4.37 -5.89 -10.72
CA THR A 60 5.57 -5.45 -10.00
C THR A 60 6.17 -4.20 -10.64
N ASN A 61 7.18 -3.63 -9.98
CA ASN A 61 7.94 -2.48 -10.49
C ASN A 61 7.06 -1.23 -10.77
N LEU A 62 5.91 -1.14 -10.07
CA LEU A 62 4.93 -0.06 -10.21
C LEU A 62 5.53 1.33 -9.99
N PHE A 63 6.53 1.43 -9.10
CA PHE A 63 7.13 2.70 -8.68
C PHE A 63 8.64 2.74 -8.91
N GLY A 64 9.19 1.91 -9.80
CA GLY A 64 10.65 1.84 -10.00
C GLY A 64 11.30 3.01 -10.76
N THR A 65 10.53 4.00 -11.22
CA THR A 65 11.07 5.23 -11.81
C THR A 65 10.32 6.45 -11.28
N ALA A 66 11.00 7.61 -11.25
CA ALA A 66 10.39 8.88 -10.88
C ALA A 66 9.16 9.20 -11.74
N ARG A 67 9.25 8.94 -13.06
CA ARG A 67 8.12 9.10 -13.99
C ARG A 67 6.90 8.30 -13.56
N ARG A 68 7.05 7.05 -13.12
CA ARG A 68 5.91 6.24 -12.66
C ARG A 68 5.32 6.72 -11.34
N ILE A 69 6.16 7.27 -10.45
CA ILE A 69 5.68 7.93 -9.22
C ILE A 69 4.83 9.16 -9.57
N ASP A 70 5.29 9.99 -10.51
CA ASP A 70 4.53 11.16 -10.99
C ASP A 70 3.23 10.77 -11.66
N LEU A 71 3.22 9.69 -12.45
CA LEU A 71 2.00 9.14 -13.04
C LEU A 71 1.02 8.64 -11.96
N GLY A 72 1.52 8.12 -10.83
CA GLY A 72 0.73 7.63 -9.70
C GLY A 72 0.05 8.73 -8.89
N PHE A 73 0.78 9.80 -8.57
CA PHE A 73 0.28 10.94 -7.78
C PHE A 73 -0.43 12.00 -8.61
N GLY A 74 -0.11 12.10 -9.91
CA GLY A 74 -0.46 13.25 -10.74
C GLY A 74 0.60 14.36 -10.65
N LYS A 75 0.40 15.44 -11.40
CA LYS A 75 1.38 16.53 -11.50
C LYS A 75 1.65 17.15 -10.11
N ASN A 76 2.92 17.14 -9.70
CA ASN A 76 3.49 17.72 -8.49
C ASN A 76 3.13 17.04 -7.15
N PRO A 77 3.62 15.80 -6.89
CA PRO A 77 3.55 15.20 -5.54
C PRO A 77 4.20 16.09 -4.46
N GLN A 78 5.26 16.83 -4.81
CA GLN A 78 5.91 17.80 -3.93
C GLN A 78 4.97 18.95 -3.53
N GLU A 79 4.11 19.42 -4.43
CA GLU A 79 3.11 20.43 -4.07
C GLU A 79 2.06 19.89 -3.11
N LEU A 80 1.69 18.61 -3.22
CA LEU A 80 0.73 17.98 -2.33
C LEU A 80 1.32 17.80 -0.94
N VAL A 81 2.56 17.32 -0.84
CA VAL A 81 3.30 17.23 0.42
C VAL A 81 3.48 18.63 1.03
N ARG A 82 3.90 19.63 0.23
CA ARG A 82 4.01 21.02 0.69
C ARG A 82 2.69 21.54 1.23
N LYS A 83 1.59 21.36 0.51
CA LYS A 83 0.25 21.76 0.96
C LYS A 83 -0.21 21.00 2.20
N ALA A 84 0.16 19.72 2.35
CA ALA A 84 -0.16 18.93 3.54
C ALA A 84 0.62 19.41 4.77
N VAL A 85 1.92 19.69 4.62
CA VAL A 85 2.76 20.27 5.68
C VAL A 85 2.26 21.66 6.06
N GLU A 86 2.00 22.53 5.06
CA GLU A 86 1.41 23.86 5.29
C GLU A 86 0.06 23.77 6.02
N MET A 87 -0.80 22.79 5.70
CA MET A 87 -2.04 22.58 6.43
C MET A 87 -1.82 22.20 7.90
N VAL A 88 -0.87 21.28 8.18
CA VAL A 88 -0.54 20.85 9.54
C VAL A 88 0.07 21.99 10.36
N GLU A 89 0.94 22.80 9.74
CA GLU A 89 1.53 24.00 10.38
C GLU A 89 0.49 25.10 10.63
N VAL A 90 -0.48 25.30 9.72
CA VAL A 90 -1.55 26.31 9.86
C VAL A 90 -2.62 25.92 10.87
N LEU A 91 -2.84 24.62 11.09
CA LEU A 91 -3.76 24.12 12.12
C LEU A 91 -3.31 24.48 13.55
N LEU A 92 -2.07 24.95 13.74
CA LEU A 92 -1.49 25.27 15.04
C LEU A 92 -0.62 26.57 15.01
N PRO A 93 -1.08 27.76 15.44
CA PRO A 93 -2.41 28.19 15.88
C PRO A 93 -3.12 29.12 14.86
N PRO A 94 -4.47 29.17 14.86
CA PRO A 94 -5.23 29.95 13.88
C PRO A 94 -5.22 31.45 14.22
N LYS A 95 -4.63 32.28 13.35
CA LYS A 95 -4.80 33.74 13.40
C LYS A 95 -6.12 34.13 12.71
N PRO A 96 -7.04 34.89 13.35
CA PRO A 96 -8.38 35.18 12.83
C PRO A 96 -8.43 35.82 11.43
N LYS A 97 -7.42 36.61 11.07
CA LYS A 97 -7.35 37.28 9.75
C LYS A 97 -6.96 36.34 8.60
N GLU A 98 -6.36 35.18 8.87
CA GLU A 98 -5.93 34.26 7.82
C GLU A 98 -6.99 33.20 7.47
N LEU A 99 -8.01 32.99 8.33
CA LEU A 99 -9.10 32.03 8.07
C LEU A 99 -9.82 32.25 6.73
N TRP A 100 -9.93 33.50 6.28
CA TRP A 100 -10.58 33.81 4.99
C TRP A 100 -9.75 33.37 3.78
N ASN A 101 -8.41 33.44 3.88
CA ASN A 101 -7.49 32.93 2.86
C ASN A 101 -7.50 31.39 2.83
N TYR A 102 -7.82 30.75 3.96
CA TYR A 102 -7.92 29.30 4.10
C TYR A 102 -9.31 28.72 3.78
N ARG A 103 -10.28 29.50 3.27
CA ARG A 103 -11.60 28.95 2.85
C ARG A 103 -11.48 27.81 1.84
N ASN A 104 -10.50 27.89 0.93
CA ASN A 104 -10.21 26.82 -0.03
C ASN A 104 -9.57 25.60 0.64
N LEU A 105 -8.79 25.79 1.71
CA LEU A 105 -8.27 24.69 2.52
C LEU A 105 -9.37 24.06 3.36
N ALA A 106 -10.31 24.83 3.93
CA ALA A 106 -11.47 24.30 4.64
C ALA A 106 -12.36 23.44 3.72
N LEU A 107 -12.62 23.89 2.49
CA LEU A 107 -13.30 23.09 1.47
C LEU A 107 -12.54 21.83 1.05
N THR A 108 -11.21 21.85 1.15
CA THR A 108 -10.36 20.69 0.88
C THR A 108 -10.34 19.73 2.07
N ALA A 109 -10.32 20.26 3.30
CA ALA A 109 -10.40 19.50 4.54
C ALA A 109 -11.74 18.76 4.68
N LEU A 110 -12.84 19.36 4.20
CA LEU A 110 -14.14 18.68 4.09
C LEU A 110 -14.13 17.46 3.15
N LYS A 111 -13.13 17.35 2.28
CA LYS A 111 -12.93 16.18 1.40
C LYS A 111 -11.94 15.17 1.99
N LEU A 112 -11.33 15.45 3.14
CA LEU A 112 -10.46 14.53 3.87
C LEU A 112 -11.30 13.60 4.75
N GLY A 113 -10.76 12.41 5.00
CA GLY A 113 -11.40 11.37 5.80
C GLY A 113 -11.95 10.21 4.99
N THR A 114 -12.47 9.22 5.70
CA THR A 114 -12.97 7.98 5.12
C THR A 114 -14.48 8.05 4.93
N LYS A 115 -14.97 7.44 3.84
CA LYS A 115 -16.40 7.24 3.61
C LYS A 115 -16.72 5.77 3.80
N LYS A 116 -17.58 5.45 4.78
CA LYS A 116 -18.13 4.10 4.93
C LYS A 116 -19.03 3.78 3.74
N VAL A 117 -18.84 2.59 3.17
CA VAL A 117 -19.61 2.08 2.04
C VAL A 117 -20.06 0.66 2.34
N SER A 118 -21.26 0.30 1.90
CA SER A 118 -21.82 -1.06 2.06
C SER A 118 -21.49 -1.98 0.87
N LYS A 119 -21.04 -1.42 -0.25
CA LYS A 119 -20.66 -2.14 -1.47
C LYS A 119 -19.31 -1.63 -1.97
N ALA A 120 -18.38 -2.53 -2.23
CA ALA A 120 -17.07 -2.22 -2.78
C ALA A 120 -16.57 -3.40 -3.64
N PRO A 121 -15.81 -3.16 -4.72
CA PRO A 121 -15.29 -4.23 -5.58
C PRO A 121 -14.43 -5.28 -4.85
N VAL A 122 -13.78 -4.89 -3.75
CA VAL A 122 -12.98 -5.83 -2.92
C VAL A 122 -13.84 -6.87 -2.19
N LEU A 123 -15.17 -6.64 -2.08
CA LEU A 123 -16.12 -7.53 -1.40
C LEU A 123 -16.83 -8.49 -2.37
N GLU A 124 -16.53 -8.45 -3.67
CA GLU A 124 -17.22 -9.25 -4.69
C GLU A 124 -16.93 -10.76 -4.58
N VAL A 125 -15.73 -11.11 -4.08
CA VAL A 125 -15.29 -12.51 -3.92
C VAL A 125 -14.76 -12.68 -2.49
N SER A 126 -15.23 -13.72 -1.82
CA SER A 126 -14.75 -14.13 -0.50
C SER A 126 -14.39 -15.61 -0.53
N GLN A 127 -13.31 -15.97 0.16
CA GLN A 127 -12.86 -17.35 0.28
C GLN A 127 -12.88 -17.75 1.76
N ASN A 128 -13.68 -18.78 2.08
CA ASN A 128 -13.73 -19.39 3.40
C ASN A 128 -13.96 -20.90 3.25
N PRO A 129 -13.04 -21.78 3.67
CA PRO A 129 -11.78 -21.47 4.33
C PRO A 129 -10.76 -20.77 3.41
N VAL A 130 -9.95 -19.88 4.00
CA VAL A 130 -8.85 -19.23 3.28
C VAL A 130 -7.80 -20.24 2.83
N ASN A 131 -7.21 -20.00 1.66
CA ASN A 131 -6.07 -20.74 1.14
C ASN A 131 -5.00 -19.79 0.56
N LEU A 132 -4.01 -19.43 1.37
CA LEU A 132 -2.90 -18.57 0.99
C LEU A 132 -1.94 -19.22 -0.03
N ALA A 133 -2.05 -20.53 -0.30
CA ALA A 133 -1.27 -21.18 -1.35
C ALA A 133 -1.69 -20.75 -2.75
N GLU A 134 -2.92 -20.25 -2.93
CA GLU A 134 -3.42 -19.75 -4.22
C GLU A 134 -2.87 -18.36 -4.60
N LEU A 135 -2.31 -17.64 -3.64
CA LEU A 135 -1.69 -16.34 -3.89
C LEU A 135 -0.26 -16.55 -4.44
N PRO A 136 0.14 -15.78 -5.48
CA PRO A 136 1.48 -15.83 -6.05
C PRO A 136 2.47 -15.05 -5.18
N ILE A 137 2.67 -15.49 -3.94
CA ILE A 137 3.59 -14.86 -2.99
C ILE A 137 5.02 -15.21 -3.40
N LEU A 138 5.88 -14.19 -3.48
CA LEU A 138 7.21 -14.31 -4.07
C LEU A 138 8.20 -14.85 -3.03
N THR A 139 9.09 -15.74 -3.46
CA THR A 139 10.37 -15.97 -2.78
C THR A 139 11.43 -15.22 -3.57
N THR A 140 12.07 -14.23 -2.95
CA THR A 140 12.91 -13.27 -3.68
C THR A 140 14.37 -13.69 -3.74
N TRP A 141 14.85 -14.37 -2.71
CA TRP A 141 16.22 -14.84 -2.59
C TRP A 141 16.27 -16.32 -2.22
N GLN A 142 17.36 -16.99 -2.61
CA GLN A 142 17.59 -18.41 -2.34
C GLN A 142 17.62 -18.70 -0.83
N GLU A 143 18.10 -17.73 -0.05
CA GLU A 143 18.23 -17.83 1.41
C GLU A 143 17.02 -17.24 2.17
N ASP A 144 15.96 -16.81 1.48
CA ASP A 144 14.73 -16.37 2.15
C ASP A 144 14.12 -17.56 2.92
N GLY A 145 13.80 -17.36 4.20
CA GLY A 145 13.14 -18.37 5.04
C GLY A 145 11.69 -18.71 4.62
N GLY A 146 11.19 -18.13 3.53
CA GLY A 146 9.86 -18.38 2.98
C GLY A 146 9.42 -17.32 1.99
N ALA A 147 8.18 -17.44 1.51
CA ALA A 147 7.59 -16.47 0.59
C ALA A 147 7.06 -15.23 1.33
N PHE A 148 7.29 -14.04 0.78
CA PHE A 148 6.89 -12.76 1.38
C PHE A 148 5.94 -11.95 0.50
N ILE A 149 4.94 -11.35 1.15
CA ILE A 149 4.20 -10.22 0.59
C ILE A 149 5.02 -8.96 0.85
N THR A 150 5.41 -8.27 -0.22
CA THR A 150 6.42 -7.19 -0.16
C THR A 150 5.83 -5.77 -0.22
N LEU A 151 4.62 -5.60 -0.76
CA LEU A 151 3.92 -4.31 -0.83
C LEU A 151 2.53 -4.30 -0.13
N PRO A 152 2.39 -4.83 1.10
CA PRO A 152 1.12 -4.85 1.81
C PRO A 152 0.80 -3.51 2.47
N LEU A 153 -0.47 -3.16 2.54
CA LEU A 153 -0.96 -2.08 3.40
C LEU A 153 -1.61 -2.70 4.63
N VAL A 154 -0.95 -2.57 5.77
CA VAL A 154 -1.35 -3.18 7.04
C VAL A 154 -2.07 -2.14 7.89
N TYR A 155 -3.36 -2.38 8.06
CA TYR A 155 -4.26 -1.55 8.85
C TYR A 155 -4.47 -2.14 10.24
N THR A 156 -4.40 -1.27 11.25
CA THR A 156 -4.58 -1.59 12.67
C THR A 156 -5.22 -0.40 13.38
N GLU A 157 -5.90 -0.66 14.50
CA GLU A 157 -6.45 0.37 15.37
C GLU A 157 -5.92 0.19 16.80
N SER A 158 -5.66 1.29 17.49
CA SER A 158 -5.31 1.32 18.91
C SER A 158 -6.48 0.78 19.74
N ALA A 159 -6.15 -0.12 20.67
CA ALA A 159 -7.13 -0.80 21.51
C ALA A 159 -7.84 0.14 22.50
N SER A 160 -7.19 1.19 22.99
CA SER A 160 -7.78 2.16 23.93
C SER A 160 -8.35 3.38 23.23
N SER A 161 -7.69 3.88 22.19
CA SER A 161 -8.05 5.16 21.57
C SER A 161 -8.87 5.03 20.29
N GLY A 162 -8.87 3.85 19.65
CA GLY A 162 -9.51 3.62 18.35
C GLY A 162 -8.84 4.34 17.18
N LYS A 163 -7.68 4.98 17.40
CA LYS A 163 -6.91 5.65 16.34
C LYS A 163 -6.35 4.62 15.36
N HIS A 164 -6.46 4.91 14.07
CA HIS A 164 -5.99 4.01 13.01
C HIS A 164 -4.54 4.27 12.61
N ASN A 165 -3.88 3.21 12.12
CA ASN A 165 -2.58 3.28 11.46
C ASN A 165 -2.62 2.45 10.19
N LEU A 166 -2.05 2.98 9.10
CA LEU A 166 -1.82 2.26 7.85
C LEU A 166 -0.32 2.25 7.55
N GLY A 167 0.31 1.10 7.77
CA GLY A 167 1.75 0.91 7.54
C GLY A 167 2.05 -0.11 6.45
N MET A 168 3.33 -0.25 6.12
CA MET A 168 3.83 -1.27 5.20
C MET A 168 4.86 -2.15 5.93
N TYR A 169 4.49 -3.42 6.17
CA TYR A 169 5.30 -4.40 6.91
C TYR A 169 5.35 -5.69 6.11
N ARG A 170 6.53 -6.28 5.89
CA ARG A 170 6.64 -7.55 5.15
C ARG A 170 5.86 -8.65 5.87
N ILE A 171 5.15 -9.46 5.09
CA ILE A 171 4.31 -10.55 5.60
C ILE A 171 4.87 -11.87 5.08
N GLN A 172 5.40 -12.71 5.95
CA GLN A 172 5.86 -14.06 5.60
C GLN A 172 4.67 -15.02 5.59
N ARG A 173 4.54 -15.88 4.57
CA ARG A 173 3.61 -17.00 4.62
C ARG A 173 4.30 -18.20 5.28
N PHE A 174 3.67 -18.77 6.31
CA PHE A 174 4.11 -20.04 6.92
C PHE A 174 3.34 -21.23 6.34
N ASP A 175 2.02 -21.11 6.18
CA ASP A 175 1.17 -22.14 5.58
C ASP A 175 -0.05 -21.53 4.85
N GLU A 176 -1.06 -22.34 4.50
CA GLU A 176 -2.27 -21.92 3.79
C GLU A 176 -3.14 -20.92 4.57
N ARG A 177 -2.87 -20.68 5.86
CA ARG A 177 -3.70 -19.84 6.75
C ARG A 177 -2.91 -18.94 7.69
N ILE A 178 -1.63 -19.21 7.91
CA ILE A 178 -0.79 -18.55 8.91
C ILE A 178 0.26 -17.69 8.21
N THR A 179 0.39 -16.45 8.70
CA THR A 179 1.42 -15.52 8.30
C THR A 179 2.16 -14.93 9.50
N GLY A 180 3.38 -14.47 9.27
CA GLY A 180 4.16 -13.67 10.21
C GLY A 180 4.24 -12.22 9.75
N ILE A 181 4.07 -11.29 10.68
CA ILE A 181 4.22 -9.85 10.42
C ILE A 181 5.44 -9.35 11.18
N HIS A 182 6.39 -8.77 10.46
CA HIS A 182 7.53 -8.10 11.10
C HIS A 182 7.34 -6.58 11.08
N TRP A 183 6.88 -6.03 12.20
CA TRP A 183 6.88 -4.59 12.46
C TRP A 183 7.97 -4.22 13.48
N GLN A 184 8.50 -3.01 13.35
CA GLN A 184 9.42 -2.46 14.34
C GLN A 184 8.63 -1.87 15.52
N ILE A 185 9.17 -2.00 16.74
CA ILE A 185 8.54 -1.53 17.98
C ILE A 185 8.20 -0.02 17.99
N GLY A 186 8.93 0.79 17.22
CA GLY A 186 8.73 2.24 17.12
C GLY A 186 7.87 2.68 15.92
N LYS A 187 7.03 1.80 15.38
CA LYS A 187 6.11 2.11 14.27
C LYS A 187 4.67 1.93 14.75
N GLY A 188 3.71 2.62 14.12
CA GLY A 188 2.30 2.63 14.55
C GLY A 188 1.72 1.24 14.86
N GLY A 189 1.91 0.26 13.96
CA GLY A 189 1.46 -1.12 14.21
C GLY A 189 2.09 -1.79 15.44
N GLY A 190 3.37 -1.50 15.72
CA GLY A 190 4.07 -1.98 16.91
C GLY A 190 3.51 -1.38 18.21
N PHE A 191 3.14 -0.09 18.20
CA PHE A 191 2.47 0.55 19.34
C PHE A 191 1.09 -0.06 19.60
N HIS A 192 0.28 -0.25 18.56
CA HIS A 192 -1.04 -0.89 18.68
C HIS A 192 -0.93 -2.34 19.18
N TYR A 193 0.10 -3.08 18.74
CA TYR A 193 0.34 -4.43 19.21
C TYR A 193 0.75 -4.48 20.68
N HIS A 194 1.69 -3.62 21.11
CA HIS A 194 2.10 -3.50 22.51
C HIS A 194 0.93 -3.17 23.44
N GLU A 195 0.04 -2.31 22.97
CA GLU A 195 -1.17 -1.94 23.69
C GLU A 195 -2.15 -3.12 23.85
N ALA A 196 -2.41 -3.84 22.76
CA ALA A 196 -3.26 -5.03 22.78
C ALA A 196 -2.67 -6.13 23.68
N GLU A 197 -1.35 -6.32 23.65
CA GLU A 197 -0.62 -7.26 24.50
C GLU A 197 -0.78 -6.92 25.99
N LYS A 198 -0.63 -5.64 26.37
CA LYS A 198 -0.88 -5.18 27.76
C LYS A 198 -2.30 -5.45 28.24
N LEU A 199 -3.26 -5.47 27.33
CA LEU A 199 -4.67 -5.75 27.60
C LEU A 199 -5.01 -7.25 27.46
N ASN A 200 -4.01 -8.10 27.18
CA ASN A 200 -4.16 -9.54 26.96
C ASN A 200 -5.24 -9.88 25.91
N GLN A 201 -5.26 -9.12 24.81
CA GLN A 201 -6.19 -9.33 23.70
C GLN A 201 -5.46 -9.42 22.36
N SER A 202 -6.09 -10.06 21.39
CA SER A 202 -5.59 -10.07 20.01
C SER A 202 -5.77 -8.69 19.38
N LEU A 203 -4.77 -8.24 18.63
CA LEU A 203 -4.90 -7.05 17.79
C LEU A 203 -5.59 -7.43 16.47
N PRO A 204 -6.76 -6.85 16.12
CA PRO A 204 -7.33 -7.01 14.79
C PRO A 204 -6.43 -6.37 13.72
N VAL A 205 -6.13 -7.13 12.66
CA VAL A 205 -5.29 -6.67 11.54
C VAL A 205 -6.04 -6.88 10.24
N THR A 206 -6.00 -5.88 9.35
CA THR A 206 -6.46 -6.02 7.96
C THR A 206 -5.31 -5.72 7.00
N ILE A 207 -5.07 -6.61 6.05
CA ILE A 207 -4.00 -6.46 5.04
C ILE A 207 -4.64 -6.22 3.68
N PHE A 208 -4.36 -5.07 3.08
CA PHE A 208 -4.79 -4.76 1.72
C PHE A 208 -3.63 -4.96 0.74
N LEU A 209 -3.91 -5.63 -0.38
CA LEU A 209 -2.98 -5.77 -1.51
C LEU A 209 -3.48 -4.94 -2.69
N GLY A 210 -2.66 -3.99 -3.14
CA GLY A 210 -3.04 -3.01 -4.14
C GLY A 210 -3.85 -1.84 -3.55
N GLY A 211 -4.86 -1.37 -4.28
CA GLY A 211 -5.60 -0.15 -3.95
C GLY A 211 -5.11 1.07 -4.74
N ALA A 212 -5.50 2.27 -4.30
CA ALA A 212 -5.08 3.50 -4.97
C ALA A 212 -3.55 3.69 -4.84
N PRO A 213 -2.81 4.02 -5.92
CA PRO A 213 -1.37 4.26 -5.86
C PRO A 213 -0.96 5.31 -4.82
N ALA A 214 -1.75 6.38 -4.69
CA ALA A 214 -1.53 7.41 -3.68
C ALA A 214 -1.60 6.84 -2.26
N MET A 215 -2.55 5.94 -1.98
CA MET A 215 -2.67 5.28 -0.67
C MET A 215 -1.46 4.38 -0.38
N ILE A 216 -0.97 3.65 -1.39
CA ILE A 216 0.22 2.78 -1.23
C ILE A 216 1.45 3.62 -0.86
N LEU A 217 1.64 4.74 -1.56
CA LEU A 217 2.76 5.64 -1.32
C LEU A 217 2.59 6.48 -0.04
N SER A 218 1.36 6.81 0.36
CA SER A 218 1.09 7.47 1.65
C SER A 218 1.42 6.57 2.83
N ALA A 219 1.23 5.25 2.73
CA ALA A 219 1.55 4.30 3.81
C ALA A 219 3.06 4.16 4.09
N ILE A 220 3.93 4.62 3.18
CA ILE A 220 5.39 4.66 3.38
C ILE A 220 5.90 6.06 3.77
N ALA A 221 5.07 7.10 3.62
CA ALA A 221 5.46 8.47 3.91
C ALA A 221 5.62 8.66 5.43
N PRO A 222 6.70 9.34 5.89
CA PRO A 222 6.88 9.65 7.30
C PRO A 222 5.94 10.81 7.69
N LEU A 223 4.66 10.51 7.86
CA LEU A 223 3.68 11.46 8.38
C LEU A 223 3.79 11.50 9.91
N PRO A 224 3.51 12.67 10.55
CA PRO A 224 3.30 12.74 11.98
C PRO A 224 2.29 11.69 12.44
N GLU A 225 2.45 11.19 13.67
CA GLU A 225 1.39 10.42 14.31
C GLU A 225 0.13 11.31 14.40
N ASP A 226 -1.06 10.71 14.23
CA ASP A 226 -2.38 11.38 14.23
C ASP A 226 -2.79 12.18 12.98
N VAL A 227 -2.18 11.95 11.81
CA VAL A 227 -2.72 12.48 10.54
C VAL A 227 -3.93 11.64 10.09
N PRO A 228 -5.12 12.24 9.87
CA PRO A 228 -6.36 11.53 9.55
C PRO A 228 -6.37 10.85 8.17
#